data_AF-X1DH29-F1
#
_entry.id   AF-X1DH29-F1
#
_cell.length_a   1.000
_cell.length_b   1.000
_cell.length_c   1.000
_cell.angle_alpha   90.00
_cell.angle_beta   90.00
_cell.angle_gamma   90.00
#
_symmetry.space_group_name_H-M   'P 1'
#
loop_
_entity.id
_entity.type
_entity.pdbx_description
1 polymer ?
#
loop_
_entity_poly.entity_id
_entity_poly.type
_entity_poly.pdbx_seq_one_letter_code
_entity_poly.pdbx_strand_id
1 'polypeptide(L)'
;IRKIFEPKSSTTENRFKTLSELSNQNIKTFLFFGPVIPYFSDNEDVINEIFKEAVKAKVGNILIDSLNPYPKVWGKVKRLIEKKFPEILDYYKFFYHDRNSYKQELALKVKKIARNYKISYQLCF
;
A
#
# COMPACT_ATOMS: atom_id res chain seq x y z
N ILE A 1 8.63 -7.19 3.53
CA ILE A 1 8.90 -5.73 3.63
C ILE A 1 8.51 -5.09 4.98
N ARG A 2 7.34 -5.42 5.58
CA ARG A 2 6.87 -4.86 6.87
C ARG A 2 7.92 -4.81 7.99
N LYS A 3 8.71 -5.87 8.19
CA LYS A 3 9.76 -5.90 9.22
C LYS A 3 10.88 -4.86 9.02
N ILE A 4 11.02 -4.32 7.81
CA ILE A 4 12.02 -3.29 7.47
C ILE A 4 11.46 -1.89 7.70
N PHE A 5 10.22 -1.64 7.24
CA PHE A 5 9.60 -0.31 7.29
C PHE A 5 8.80 -0.07 8.58
N GLU A 6 8.25 -1.13 9.19
CA GLU A 6 7.39 -1.10 10.38
C GLU A 6 7.71 -2.25 11.37
N PRO A 7 8.97 -2.37 11.85
CA PRO A 7 9.46 -3.55 12.58
C PRO A 7 8.67 -3.94 13.83
N LYS A 8 8.10 -2.97 14.55
CA LYS A 8 7.40 -3.16 15.83
C LYS A 8 5.88 -3.20 15.71
N SER A 9 5.37 -3.22 14.47
CA SER A 9 3.92 -3.21 14.23
C SER A 9 3.28 -4.58 14.40
N SER A 10 1.96 -4.62 14.55
CA SER A 10 1.17 -5.87 14.47
C SER A 10 1.33 -6.53 13.10
N THR A 11 1.23 -7.86 13.06
CA THR A 11 1.29 -8.62 11.80
C THR A 11 0.11 -8.28 10.88
N THR A 12 0.29 -8.51 9.58
CA THR A 12 -0.77 -8.30 8.60
C THR A 12 -1.98 -9.19 8.92
N GLU A 13 -1.76 -10.44 9.33
CA GLU A 13 -2.85 -11.35 9.69
C GLU A 13 -3.65 -10.81 10.89
N ASN A 14 -2.97 -10.33 11.94
CA ASN A 14 -3.64 -9.79 13.13
C ASN A 14 -4.45 -8.54 12.79
N ARG A 15 -3.93 -7.65 11.92
CA ARG A 15 -4.67 -6.45 11.48
C ARG A 15 -5.96 -6.83 10.73
N PHE A 16 -5.89 -7.78 9.79
CA PHE A 16 -7.10 -8.25 9.09
C PHE A 16 -8.07 -9.00 9.99
N LYS A 17 -7.57 -9.79 10.95
CA LYS A 17 -8.41 -10.45 11.96
C LYS A 17 -9.21 -9.42 12.77
N THR A 18 -8.54 -8.39 13.29
CA THR A 18 -9.21 -7.29 14.01
C THR A 18 -10.25 -6.58 13.15
N LEU A 19 -9.92 -6.27 11.89
CA LEU A 19 -10.88 -5.66 10.97
C LEU A 19 -12.12 -6.54 10.74
N SER A 20 -11.94 -7.85 10.60
CA SER A 20 -13.04 -8.82 10.47
C SER A 20 -13.92 -8.88 11.73
N GLU A 21 -13.30 -8.96 12.91
CA GLU A 21 -14.02 -8.98 14.20
C GLU A 21 -14.88 -7.72 14.39
N LEU A 22 -14.30 -6.54 14.15
CA LEU A 22 -15.03 -5.27 14.25
C LEU A 22 -16.18 -5.18 13.22
N SER A 23 -15.91 -5.57 11.98
CA SER A 23 -16.93 -5.51 10.91
C SER A 23 -18.09 -6.47 11.18
N ASN A 24 -17.82 -7.67 11.73
CA ASN A 24 -18.87 -8.62 12.12
C ASN A 24 -19.72 -8.14 13.32
N GLN A 25 -19.22 -7.18 14.10
CA GLN A 25 -19.98 -6.47 15.13
C GLN A 25 -20.69 -5.21 14.60
N ASN A 26 -20.78 -5.04 13.28
CA ASN A 26 -21.37 -3.88 12.60
C ASN A 26 -20.66 -2.54 12.90
N ILE A 27 -19.40 -2.59 13.37
CA ILE A 27 -18.57 -1.40 13.52
C ILE A 27 -18.04 -1.01 12.13
N LYS A 28 -18.18 0.26 11.76
CA LYS A 28 -17.67 0.77 10.49
C LYS A 28 -16.14 0.70 10.48
N THR A 29 -15.58 -0.01 9.50
CA THR A 29 -14.14 -0.19 9.33
C THR A 29 -13.68 0.32 7.98
N PHE A 30 -12.41 0.70 7.91
CA PHE A 30 -11.70 0.94 6.67
C PHE A 30 -10.32 0.30 6.73
N LEU A 31 -9.81 -0.12 5.57
CA LEU A 31 -8.42 -0.54 5.42
C LEU A 31 -7.62 0.64 4.88
N PHE A 32 -6.55 1.03 5.58
CA PHE A 32 -5.60 2.00 5.04
C PHE A 32 -4.42 1.26 4.42
N PHE A 33 -4.40 1.21 3.08
CA PHE A 33 -3.30 0.71 2.28
C PHE A 33 -2.39 1.87 1.90
N GLY A 34 -1.65 2.37 2.89
CA GLY A 34 -0.80 3.54 2.73
C GLY A 34 0.34 3.58 3.75
N PRO A 35 1.52 4.10 3.37
CA PRO A 35 1.89 4.41 2.00
C PRO A 35 2.15 3.14 1.19
N VAL A 36 1.68 3.11 -0.05
CA VAL A 36 2.15 2.15 -1.05
C VAL A 36 3.64 2.40 -1.25
N ILE A 37 4.45 1.37 -0.96
CA ILE A 37 5.89 1.43 -1.08
C ILE A 37 6.27 1.03 -2.51
N PRO A 38 6.94 1.91 -3.28
CA PRO A 38 7.37 1.58 -4.63
C PRO A 38 8.14 0.26 -4.68
N TYR A 39 7.93 -0.53 -5.73
CA TYR A 39 8.49 -1.87 -5.98
C TYR A 39 7.95 -2.97 -5.05
N PHE A 40 7.75 -2.66 -3.77
CA PHE A 40 7.40 -3.67 -2.76
C PHE A 40 5.90 -3.94 -2.63
N SER A 41 5.05 -2.94 -2.88
CA SER A 41 3.61 -3.09 -2.72
C SER A 41 2.78 -2.43 -3.83
N ASP A 42 3.39 -2.07 -4.96
CA ASP A 42 2.76 -1.40 -6.10
C ASP A 42 2.62 -2.30 -7.34
N ASN A 43 2.88 -3.59 -7.20
CA ASN A 43 2.60 -4.60 -8.22
C ASN A 43 1.15 -5.09 -8.13
N GLU A 44 0.62 -5.59 -9.24
CA GLU A 44 -0.79 -5.97 -9.33
C GLU A 44 -1.15 -7.13 -8.39
N ASP A 45 -0.26 -8.10 -8.18
CA ASP A 45 -0.52 -9.25 -7.31
C ASP A 45 -0.74 -8.83 -5.85
N VAL A 46 0.13 -7.96 -5.33
CA VAL A 46 0.01 -7.43 -3.96
C VAL A 46 -1.26 -6.60 -3.81
N ILE A 47 -1.56 -5.72 -4.78
CA ILE A 47 -2.78 -4.92 -4.75
C ILE A 47 -4.01 -5.84 -4.78
N ASN A 48 -4.00 -6.88 -5.61
CA ASN A 48 -5.08 -7.85 -5.71
C ASN A 48 -5.31 -8.61 -4.40
N GLU A 49 -4.25 -9.10 -3.75
CA GLU A 49 -4.37 -9.77 -2.45
C GLU A 49 -4.88 -8.81 -1.35
N ILE A 50 -4.52 -7.53 -1.38
CA ILE A 50 -5.08 -6.53 -0.46
C ILE A 50 -6.59 -6.38 -0.63
N PHE A 51 -7.09 -6.28 -1.87
CA PHE A 51 -8.53 -6.18 -2.15
C PHE A 51 -9.28 -7.44 -1.74
N LYS A 52 -8.71 -8.61 -2.03
CA LYS A 52 -9.26 -9.92 -1.65
C LYS A 52 -9.39 -10.07 -0.14
N GLU A 53 -8.34 -9.76 0.63
CA GLU A 53 -8.38 -9.85 2.09
C GLU A 53 -9.30 -8.77 2.70
N ALA A 54 -9.39 -7.58 2.10
CA ALA A 54 -10.34 -6.55 2.50
C ALA A 54 -11.80 -7.02 2.38
N VAL A 55 -12.17 -7.64 1.25
CA VAL A 55 -13.51 -8.22 1.04
C VAL A 55 -13.78 -9.35 2.03
N LYS A 56 -12.81 -10.25 2.23
CA LYS A 56 -12.92 -11.37 3.19
C LYS A 56 -13.12 -10.88 4.63
N ALA A 57 -12.45 -9.78 5.01
CA ALA A 57 -12.61 -9.13 6.30
C ALA A 57 -13.85 -8.21 6.39
N LYS A 58 -14.67 -8.14 5.34
CA LYS A 58 -15.88 -7.31 5.26
C LYS A 58 -15.65 -5.83 5.59
N VAL A 59 -14.49 -5.29 5.22
CA VAL A 59 -14.20 -3.88 5.48
C VAL A 59 -15.08 -2.97 4.62
N GLY A 60 -15.49 -1.82 5.16
CA GLY A 60 -16.42 -0.93 4.45
C GLY A 60 -15.78 -0.22 3.26
N ASN A 61 -14.52 0.19 3.39
CA ASN A 61 -13.80 0.99 2.40
C ASN A 61 -12.29 0.71 2.45
N ILE A 62 -11.61 0.91 1.32
CA ILE A 62 -10.16 0.90 1.22
C ILE A 62 -9.65 2.31 0.90
N LEU A 63 -8.80 2.86 1.75
CA LEU A 63 -8.07 4.10 1.48
C LEU A 63 -6.67 3.73 0.97
N ILE A 64 -6.29 4.25 -0.19
CA ILE A 64 -4.98 3.98 -0.80
C ILE A 64 -4.19 5.28 -0.89
N ASP A 65 -3.00 5.30 -0.31
CA ASP A 65 -2.09 6.45 -0.35
C ASP A 65 -0.73 6.08 -0.93
N SER A 66 -0.10 6.99 -1.66
CA SER A 66 1.24 6.80 -2.23
C SER A 66 2.31 7.31 -1.26
N LEU A 67 3.49 6.69 -1.24
CA LEU A 67 4.62 7.23 -0.47
C LEU A 67 4.90 8.68 -0.88
N ASN A 68 4.94 9.59 0.10
CA ASN A 68 5.34 10.99 -0.11
C ASN A 68 6.80 11.22 0.30
N PRO A 69 7.76 11.28 -0.65
CA PRO A 69 9.18 11.31 -0.34
C PRO A 69 9.68 12.75 -0.13
N TYR A 70 9.13 13.49 0.83
CA TYR A 70 9.71 14.80 1.20
C TYR A 70 11.17 14.63 1.66
N PRO A 71 12.03 15.67 1.60
CA PRO A 71 13.50 15.51 1.63
C PRO A 71 14.05 14.59 2.74
N LYS A 72 13.50 14.69 3.96
CA LYS A 72 13.90 13.85 5.10
C LYS A 72 13.50 12.37 4.93
N VAL A 73 12.33 12.08 4.38
CA VAL A 73 11.89 10.71 4.08
C VAL A 73 12.70 10.15 2.92
N TRP A 74 12.89 10.94 1.86
CA TRP A 74 13.69 10.52 0.72
C TRP A 74 15.11 10.11 1.13
N GLY A 75 15.81 10.93 1.91
CA GLY A 75 17.17 10.60 2.36
C GLY A 75 17.24 9.28 3.15
N LYS A 76 16.23 8.99 3.99
CA LYS A 76 16.16 7.73 4.73
C LYS A 76 15.84 6.54 3.83
N VAL A 77 14.87 6.69 2.94
CA VAL A 77 14.43 5.64 2.02
C VAL A 77 15.54 5.31 1.04
N LYS A 78 16.12 6.31 0.35
CA LYS A 78 17.24 6.13 -0.58
C LYS A 78 18.39 5.36 0.08
N ARG A 79 18.84 5.79 1.26
CA ARG A 79 19.92 5.10 2.00
C ARG A 79 19.57 3.65 2.35
N LEU A 80 18.31 3.40 2.72
CA LEU A 80 17.83 2.05 3.00
C LEU A 80 17.86 1.18 1.75
N ILE A 81 17.39 1.70 0.61
CA ILE A 81 17.38 1.01 -0.67
C ILE A 81 18.82 0.75 -1.14
N GLU A 82 19.69 1.76 -1.15
CA GLU A 82 21.10 1.61 -1.51
C GLU A 82 21.81 0.51 -0.71
N LYS A 83 21.50 0.40 0.58
CA LYS A 83 22.15 -0.58 1.47
C LYS A 83 21.58 -1.99 1.32
N LYS A 84 20.27 -2.15 1.07
CA LYS A 84 19.59 -3.45 1.17
C LYS A 84 19.06 -3.99 -0.15
N PHE A 85 18.81 -3.12 -1.11
CA PHE A 85 18.17 -3.41 -2.39
C PHE A 85 18.82 -2.54 -3.49
N PRO A 86 20.15 -2.59 -3.68
CA PRO A 86 20.83 -1.77 -4.67
C PRO A 86 20.28 -1.95 -6.10
N GLU A 87 19.75 -3.13 -6.41
CA GLU A 87 19.19 -3.51 -7.71
C GLU A 87 17.93 -2.72 -8.10
N ILE A 88 17.22 -2.12 -7.14
CA ILE A 88 16.00 -1.33 -7.41
C ILE A 88 16.21 0.18 -7.25
N LEU A 89 17.45 0.61 -7.04
CA LEU A 89 17.77 2.01 -6.79
C LEU A 89 17.31 2.93 -7.93
N ASP A 90 17.46 2.49 -9.17
CA ASP A 90 17.07 3.29 -10.33
C ASP A 90 15.56 3.44 -10.45
N TYR A 91 14.78 2.42 -10.08
CA TYR A 91 13.32 2.54 -9.96
C TYR A 91 12.92 3.57 -8.90
N TYR A 92 13.63 3.59 -7.77
CA TYR A 92 13.39 4.60 -6.73
C TYR A 92 13.80 6.02 -7.15
N LYS A 93 14.86 6.18 -7.95
CA LYS A 93 15.21 7.47 -8.57
C LYS A 93 14.11 7.93 -9.52
N PHE A 94 13.62 7.06 -10.40
CA PHE A 94 12.47 7.35 -11.26
C PHE A 94 11.25 7.81 -10.45
N PHE A 95 10.84 7.02 -9.45
CA PHE A 95 9.73 7.38 -8.55
C PHE A 95 9.92 8.78 -7.92
N TYR A 96 11.14 9.12 -7.50
CA TYR A 96 11.43 10.41 -6.88
C TYR A 96 11.36 11.58 -7.88
N HIS A 97 11.88 11.38 -9.09
CA HIS A 97 11.95 12.41 -10.13
C HIS A 97 10.60 12.62 -10.84
N ASP A 98 9.86 11.56 -11.11
CA ASP A 98 8.56 11.61 -11.80
C ASP A 98 7.43 10.99 -10.97
N ARG A 99 7.09 11.70 -9.90
CA ARG A 99 6.03 11.30 -8.97
C ARG A 99 4.65 11.25 -9.62
N ASN A 100 4.40 12.08 -10.63
CA ASN A 100 3.09 12.16 -11.27
C ASN A 100 2.84 10.93 -12.14
N SER A 101 3.82 10.54 -12.96
CA SER A 101 3.71 9.31 -13.75
C SER A 101 3.56 8.08 -12.86
N TYR A 102 4.34 7.98 -11.78
CA TYR A 102 4.18 6.91 -10.80
C TYR A 102 2.76 6.83 -10.21
N LYS A 103 2.19 7.97 -9.79
CA LYS A 103 0.83 8.03 -9.24
C LYS A 103 -0.21 7.62 -10.27
N GLN A 104 -0.05 8.04 -11.52
CA GLN A 104 -0.95 7.65 -12.61
C GLN A 104 -0.91 6.14 -12.85
N GLU A 105 0.29 5.54 -12.92
CA GLU A 105 0.45 4.10 -13.06
C GLU A 105 -0.19 3.33 -11.90
N LEU A 106 0.07 3.76 -10.66
CA LEU A 106 -0.53 3.16 -9.47
C LEU A 106 -2.07 3.26 -9.52
N ALA A 107 -2.60 4.42 -9.88
CA ALA A 107 -4.05 4.62 -10.00
C ALA A 107 -4.67 3.71 -11.07
N LEU A 108 -3.99 3.50 -12.21
CA LEU A 108 -4.44 2.59 -13.26
C LEU A 108 -4.47 1.13 -12.77
N LYS A 109 -3.42 0.66 -12.08
CA LYS A 109 -3.36 -0.68 -11.48
C LYS A 109 -4.48 -0.89 -10.47
N VAL A 110 -4.67 0.06 -9.54
CA VAL A 110 -5.74 -0.01 -8.53
C VAL A 110 -7.11 -0.03 -9.19
N LYS A 111 -7.39 0.85 -10.15
CA LYS A 111 -8.67 0.88 -10.88
C LYS A 111 -8.94 -0.41 -11.63
N LYS A 112 -7.92 -1.00 -12.27
CA LYS A 112 -8.02 -2.28 -12.99
C LYS A 112 -8.45 -3.40 -12.04
N ILE A 113 -7.78 -3.52 -10.90
CA ILE A 113 -8.02 -4.57 -9.91
C ILE A 113 -9.36 -4.37 -9.20
N ALA A 114 -9.67 -3.14 -8.81
CA ALA A 114 -10.90 -2.82 -8.06
C ALA A 114 -12.18 -3.23 -8.80
N ARG A 115 -12.18 -3.28 -10.14
CA ARG A 115 -13.32 -3.76 -10.95
C ARG A 115 -13.73 -5.21 -10.63
N ASN A 116 -12.82 -6.01 -10.09
CA ASN A 116 -13.06 -7.42 -9.76
C ASN A 116 -13.70 -7.59 -8.37
N TYR A 117 -13.87 -6.53 -7.58
CA TYR A 117 -14.30 -6.60 -6.20
C TYR A 117 -15.48 -5.66 -5.92
N LYS A 118 -16.46 -6.13 -5.14
CA LYS A 118 -17.60 -5.32 -4.68
C LYS A 118 -17.25 -4.61 -3.37
N ILE A 119 -16.31 -3.68 -3.41
CA ILE A 119 -15.87 -2.90 -2.25
C ILE A 119 -15.57 -1.44 -2.66
N SER A 120 -15.89 -0.49 -1.79
CA SER A 120 -15.56 0.91 -2.02
C SER A 120 -14.07 1.16 -1.81
N TYR A 121 -13.51 2.10 -2.58
CA TYR A 121 -12.12 2.53 -2.41
C TYR A 121 -11.95 4.02 -2.73
N GLN A 122 -10.89 4.62 -2.20
CA GLN A 122 -10.50 6.00 -2.45
C GLN A 122 -8.98 6.11 -2.65
N LEU A 123 -8.58 6.82 -3.70
CA LEU A 123 -7.18 7.24 -3.91
C LEU A 123 -6.96 8.57 -3.19
N CYS A 124 -5.92 8.66 -2.36
CA CYS A 124 -5.64 9.82 -1.51
C CYS A 124 -4.44 10.67 -1.99
N PHE A 125 -4.02 10.52 -3.24
CA PHE A 125 -2.79 11.12 -3.78
C PHE A 125 -2.93 11.71 -5.19
#